data_AF-A0A534PHB9-F1
#
_entry.id   AF-A0A534PHB9-F1
#
_cell.length_a   1.000
_cell.length_b   1.000
_cell.length_c   1.000
_cell.angle_alpha   90.00
_cell.angle_beta   90.00
_cell.angle_gamma   90.00
#
_symmetry.space_group_name_H-M   'P 1'
#
loop_
_entity.id
_entity.type
_entity.pdbx_description
1 polymer ?
#
loop_
_entity_poly.entity_id
_entity_poly.type
_entity_poly.pdbx_seq_one_letter_code
_entity_poly.pdbx_strand_id
1 'polypeptide(L)'
;MLRVDGGAGNARAGHAPPDRFRRRQEHHGENDGHQRPSLEGRAARLFLCGPRRARRRCGRRWFGRARLGQGNSPERERLTSQSASISLARILRAILALSFLALACSPKRVALNSLADAFSQSGEGGAFARDNDPELVRDAVPFALKTMEALADSLDDHVVLRLGMARGFTQYAYAFVQQPAELGMPPQEAQKEMARARRFFLRARQYGLEGLRLARGLGEEEVRKRELGKAQKEEVPLLYWTLAPWAAAIAADKRDLALVGDVPVVAAMLDRAFALDESYDKGALHEFAITFDPARPEGTTSEKQKAHFDRARQLSEGVKISVLVAYAEAVLGPAQDKKGYEALLKEAAAFDVEQPKARNYRLANVLAQRRAQYLLSHEEDVFSN
;
A
#
# COMPACT_ATOMS: atom_id res chain seq x y z
N MET A 1 -42.41 32.64 -13.65
CA MET A 1 -43.88 32.78 -13.67
C MET A 1 -44.44 31.43 -13.22
N LEU A 2 -44.65 31.17 -11.92
CA LEU A 2 -45.87 31.42 -11.09
C LEU A 2 -47.12 30.78 -11.76
N ARG A 3 -47.88 29.81 -11.22
CA ARG A 3 -48.43 29.45 -9.87
C ARG A 3 -48.57 27.90 -9.79
N VAL A 4 -48.47 27.14 -8.70
CA VAL A 4 -49.02 27.12 -7.32
C VAL A 4 -50.53 26.85 -7.23
N ASP A 5 -50.87 25.63 -6.79
CA ASP A 5 -51.97 25.21 -5.89
C ASP A 5 -51.52 23.83 -5.32
N GLY A 6 -51.59 23.43 -4.05
CA GLY A 6 -52.30 23.94 -2.88
C GLY A 6 -53.20 22.84 -2.31
N GLY A 7 -52.72 22.00 -1.37
CA GLY A 7 -53.55 20.99 -0.71
C GLY A 7 -52.86 20.27 0.45
N ALA A 8 -53.19 20.66 1.68
CA ALA A 8 -52.64 20.19 2.95
C ALA A 8 -53.36 18.94 3.50
N GLY A 9 -52.75 18.22 4.46
CA GLY A 9 -53.54 17.38 5.38
C GLY A 9 -52.84 16.24 6.15
N ASN A 10 -52.15 16.60 7.22
CA ASN A 10 -52.07 15.93 8.54
C ASN A 10 -51.47 14.53 8.77
N ALA A 11 -50.50 14.56 9.68
CA ALA A 11 -49.96 13.47 10.49
C ALA A 11 -51.01 12.80 11.41
N ARG A 12 -50.79 11.50 11.68
CA ARG A 12 -51.24 10.85 12.92
C ARG A 12 -50.13 9.97 13.48
N ALA A 13 -49.86 10.21 14.76
CA ALA A 13 -49.01 9.42 15.62
C ALA A 13 -49.78 8.25 16.25
N GLY A 14 -49.03 7.23 16.67
CA GLY A 14 -49.40 6.33 17.77
C GLY A 14 -49.61 4.88 17.36
N HIS A 15 -48.73 3.99 17.80
CA HIS A 15 -49.00 3.04 18.91
C HIS A 15 -47.84 2.04 19.05
N ALA A 16 -47.22 2.04 20.22
CA ALA A 16 -46.32 0.97 20.68
C ALA A 16 -47.16 -0.16 21.33
N PRO A 17 -46.77 -1.44 21.19
CA PRO A 17 -47.28 -2.51 22.02
C PRO A 17 -46.28 -2.94 23.12
N PRO A 18 -46.76 -3.63 24.17
CA PRO A 18 -46.11 -3.65 25.48
C PRO A 18 -45.19 -4.85 25.74
N ASP A 19 -44.38 -4.67 26.79
CA ASP A 19 -43.57 -5.64 27.53
C ASP A 19 -44.18 -7.04 27.68
N ARG A 20 -43.35 -8.06 27.42
CA ARG A 20 -43.49 -9.38 28.02
C ARG A 20 -42.16 -9.85 28.64
N PHE A 21 -42.20 -9.92 29.95
CA PHE A 21 -41.42 -10.80 30.81
C PHE A 21 -41.17 -12.19 30.20
N ARG A 22 -39.92 -12.67 30.23
CA ARG A 22 -39.55 -13.85 31.03
C ARG A 22 -38.04 -14.11 31.08
N ARG A 23 -37.58 -14.30 32.32
CA ARG A 23 -36.30 -14.90 32.72
C ARG A 23 -36.11 -16.27 32.07
N ARG A 24 -34.87 -16.60 31.71
CA ARG A 24 -34.32 -17.94 31.84
C ARG A 24 -32.83 -17.84 32.21
N GLN A 25 -32.56 -17.83 33.51
CA GLN A 25 -31.30 -18.33 34.05
C GLN A 25 -31.42 -19.85 34.05
N GLU A 26 -30.52 -20.55 33.36
CA GLU A 26 -30.21 -21.94 33.67
C GLU A 26 -28.71 -22.10 33.83
N HIS A 27 -28.39 -22.67 34.99
CA HIS A 27 -27.10 -23.07 35.49
C HIS A 27 -26.43 -24.12 34.60
N HIS A 28 -25.11 -24.02 34.45
CA HIS A 28 -24.26 -25.21 34.48
C HIS A 28 -23.02 -24.92 35.33
N GLY A 29 -22.95 -25.63 36.45
CA GLY A 29 -21.82 -25.63 37.36
C GLY A 29 -20.62 -26.40 36.80
N GLU A 30 -19.44 -25.87 37.13
CA GLU A 30 -18.41 -26.56 37.90
C GLU A 30 -18.19 -28.05 37.62
N ASN A 31 -17.01 -28.35 37.08
CA ASN A 31 -16.23 -29.47 37.58
C ASN A 31 -14.73 -29.12 37.49
N ASP A 32 -14.20 -28.72 38.65
CA ASP A 32 -12.77 -28.73 38.96
C ASP A 32 -12.27 -30.17 39.11
N GLY A 33 -11.02 -30.42 38.71
CA GLY A 33 -10.43 -31.75 38.87
C GLY A 33 -9.01 -31.89 38.36
N HIS A 34 -8.08 -31.28 39.11
CA HIS A 34 -6.68 -31.70 39.37
C HIS A 34 -5.95 -32.62 38.37
N GLN A 35 -4.72 -32.22 38.00
CA GLN A 35 -3.48 -32.86 38.53
C GLN A 35 -2.20 -32.16 38.03
N ARG A 36 -1.40 -31.67 38.99
CA ARG A 36 0.06 -31.54 38.91
C ARG A 36 0.69 -32.78 39.56
N PRO A 37 1.93 -33.15 39.19
CA PRO A 37 3.05 -33.06 40.15
C PRO A 37 4.32 -32.44 39.50
N SER A 38 5.02 -31.49 40.12
CA SER A 38 6.17 -31.60 41.07
C SER A 38 7.39 -32.36 40.50
N LEU A 39 8.48 -31.65 40.15
CA LEU A 39 9.68 -31.30 40.97
C LEU A 39 10.81 -32.35 40.88
N GLU A 40 12.01 -31.84 40.54
CA GLU A 40 13.40 -32.30 40.78
C GLU A 40 14.22 -31.95 39.52
N GLY A 41 15.28 -31.14 39.51
CA GLY A 41 16.29 -30.89 40.52
C GLY A 41 17.59 -31.58 40.09
N ARG A 42 18.55 -30.86 39.49
CA ARG A 42 20.01 -31.06 39.70
C ARG A 42 20.90 -30.15 38.86
N ALA A 43 22.01 -29.81 39.50
CA ALA A 43 23.03 -28.85 39.11
C ALA A 43 24.23 -29.50 38.39
N ALA A 44 24.96 -28.63 37.67
CA ALA A 44 26.43 -28.55 37.52
C ALA A 44 27.25 -29.77 37.08
N ARG A 45 28.09 -29.55 36.03
CA ARG A 45 29.59 -29.62 36.00
C ARG A 45 30.04 -29.62 34.53
N LEU A 46 30.80 -28.63 34.07
CA LEU A 46 32.28 -28.60 34.07
C LEU A 46 32.93 -29.86 33.49
N PHE A 47 33.50 -29.75 32.28
CA PHE A 47 34.74 -30.43 31.92
C PHE A 47 35.60 -29.53 31.02
N LEU A 48 36.72 -29.09 31.60
CA LEU A 48 37.91 -28.63 30.92
C LEU A 48 38.62 -29.83 30.26
N CYS A 49 39.26 -29.60 29.11
CA CYS A 49 40.68 -29.92 28.86
C CYS A 49 41.08 -29.55 27.41
N GLY A 50 42.05 -28.62 27.26
CA GLY A 50 42.92 -28.55 26.08
C GLY A 50 44.10 -29.53 26.22
N PRO A 51 45.33 -29.22 25.74
CA PRO A 51 45.77 -28.64 24.46
C PRO A 51 46.96 -29.47 23.86
N ARG A 52 47.48 -29.12 22.65
CA ARG A 52 48.91 -29.24 22.20
C ARG A 52 49.02 -28.97 20.67
N ARG A 53 49.63 -27.86 20.24
CA ARG A 53 51.06 -27.63 19.87
C ARG A 53 51.53 -28.17 18.49
N ALA A 54 51.94 -27.20 17.67
CA ALA A 54 53.18 -27.12 16.86
C ALA A 54 53.26 -27.76 15.46
N ARG A 55 53.47 -26.91 14.44
CA ARG A 55 54.67 -26.78 13.56
C ARG A 55 54.30 -26.04 12.26
N ARG A 56 54.73 -24.79 12.09
CA ARG A 56 55.84 -24.38 11.20
C ARG A 56 55.95 -25.15 9.86
N ARG A 57 55.69 -24.46 8.75
CA ARG A 57 56.46 -24.61 7.50
C ARG A 57 56.74 -23.25 6.86
N CYS A 58 58.02 -23.09 6.54
CA CYS A 58 58.64 -21.98 5.85
C CYS A 58 58.25 -21.90 4.36
N GLY A 59 58.36 -20.69 3.81
CA GLY A 59 59.30 -20.46 2.71
C GLY A 59 58.73 -19.85 1.43
N ARG A 60 59.07 -18.58 1.19
CA ARG A 60 59.69 -18.04 -0.04
C ARG A 60 59.73 -16.51 0.09
N ARG A 61 60.87 -15.93 0.49
CA ARG A 61 61.93 -15.36 -0.38
C ARG A 61 61.39 -14.30 -1.36
N TRP A 62 61.55 -13.04 -0.99
CA TRP A 62 61.79 -11.94 -1.92
C TRP A 62 63.10 -11.25 -1.53
N PHE A 63 63.95 -11.05 -2.54
CA PHE A 63 65.32 -10.59 -2.43
C PHE A 63 65.38 -9.12 -2.01
N GLY A 64 66.24 -8.82 -1.02
CA GLY A 64 66.70 -7.48 -0.74
C GLY A 64 67.82 -7.06 -1.70
N ARG A 65 67.84 -5.77 -2.03
CA ARG A 65 69.05 -5.06 -2.43
C ARG A 65 69.27 -3.95 -1.42
N ALA A 66 70.20 -4.18 -0.52
CA ALA A 66 70.70 -3.19 0.42
C ALA A 66 71.56 -2.16 -0.33
N ARG A 67 71.39 -0.88 -0.01
CA ARG A 67 72.42 0.14 -0.23
C ARG A 67 72.66 0.79 1.13
N LEU A 68 73.81 0.50 1.70
CA LEU A 68 74.36 1.15 2.89
C LEU A 68 74.73 2.58 2.51
N GLY A 69 74.13 3.54 3.20
CA GLY A 69 74.47 4.97 3.14
C GLY A 69 74.72 5.44 4.58
N GLN A 70 75.85 6.09 4.74
CA GLN A 70 76.53 6.42 6.00
C GLN A 70 75.73 7.27 6.98
N GLY A 71 76.18 7.21 8.23
CA GLY A 71 75.56 7.82 9.39
C GLY A 71 75.53 9.35 9.33
N ASN A 72 74.52 9.88 10.01
CA ASN A 72 74.57 11.15 10.69
C ASN A 72 73.77 11.04 11.99
N SER A 73 74.30 11.72 13.00
CA SER A 73 73.91 11.77 14.40
C SER A 73 72.41 12.01 14.64
N PRO A 74 71.83 11.55 15.77
CA PRO A 74 70.45 11.88 16.10
C PRO A 74 70.40 13.31 16.63
N GLU A 75 70.03 14.26 15.78
CA GLU A 75 69.51 15.54 16.26
C GLU A 75 68.22 15.25 17.03
N ARG A 76 68.22 15.61 18.32
CA ARG A 76 67.03 15.63 19.16
C ARG A 76 66.05 16.65 18.58
N GLU A 77 65.14 16.22 17.72
CA GLU A 77 63.93 16.97 17.43
C GLU A 77 63.14 17.11 18.73
N ARG A 78 63.16 18.33 19.27
CA ARG A 78 62.23 18.75 20.32
C ARG A 78 60.83 18.60 19.75
N LEU A 79 60.10 17.59 20.22
CA LEU A 79 58.65 17.56 20.20
C LEU A 79 58.16 18.76 21.03
N THR A 80 58.09 19.93 20.40
CA THR A 80 57.31 21.03 20.91
C THR A 80 55.86 20.62 20.69
N SER A 81 55.22 20.06 21.72
CA SER A 81 53.77 19.96 21.72
C SER A 81 53.24 21.39 21.76
N GLN A 82 52.92 21.95 20.59
CA GLN A 82 52.06 23.11 20.54
C GLN A 82 50.72 22.64 21.09
N SER A 83 50.48 22.91 22.38
CA SER A 83 49.15 22.87 22.94
C SER A 83 48.35 23.94 22.20
N ALA A 84 47.70 23.55 21.10
CA ALA A 84 46.70 24.37 20.46
C ALA A 84 45.58 24.54 21.48
N SER A 85 45.67 25.60 22.28
CA SER A 85 44.60 26.02 23.17
C SER A 85 43.43 26.38 22.25
N ILE A 86 42.51 25.43 22.07
CA ILE A 86 41.25 25.71 21.40
C ILE A 86 40.58 26.78 22.25
N SER A 87 40.61 28.02 21.75
CA SER A 87 40.02 29.16 22.45
C SER A 87 38.58 28.82 22.80
N LEU A 88 38.21 29.02 24.07
CA LEU A 88 36.85 28.81 24.58
C LEU A 88 35.81 29.50 23.69
N ALA A 89 36.17 30.63 23.07
CA ALA A 89 35.34 31.38 22.14
C ALA A 89 35.03 30.63 20.82
N ARG A 90 35.93 29.76 20.33
CA ARG A 90 35.67 28.92 19.14
C ARG A 90 34.68 27.79 19.44
N ILE A 91 34.79 27.19 20.63
CA ILE A 91 33.84 26.19 21.11
C ILE A 91 32.48 26.84 21.34
N LEU A 92 32.44 28.02 21.98
CA LEU A 92 31.20 28.76 22.21
C LEU A 92 30.50 29.18 20.90
N ARG A 93 31.26 29.61 19.88
CA ARG A 93 30.72 29.93 18.54
C ARG A 93 30.21 28.69 17.81
N ALA A 94 30.89 27.55 17.93
CA ALA A 94 30.44 26.29 17.35
C ALA A 94 29.15 25.79 18.03
N ILE A 95 29.08 25.88 19.36
CA ILE A 95 27.87 25.55 20.13
C ILE A 95 26.73 26.50 19.77
N LEU A 96 26.98 27.80 19.68
CA LEU A 96 25.97 28.79 19.30
C LEU A 96 25.47 28.55 17.87
N ALA A 97 26.37 28.28 16.91
CA ALA A 97 26.00 27.92 15.54
C ALA A 97 25.18 26.62 15.49
N LEU A 98 25.55 25.60 16.27
CA LEU A 98 24.79 24.35 16.39
C LEU A 98 23.42 24.57 17.06
N SER A 99 23.33 25.51 18.00
CA SER A 99 22.08 25.93 18.63
C SER A 99 21.14 26.59 17.62
N PHE A 100 21.67 27.47 16.76
CA PHE A 100 20.91 28.08 15.67
C PHE A 100 20.46 27.07 14.60
N LEU A 101 21.23 26.02 14.33
CA LEU A 101 20.79 24.91 13.46
C LEU A 101 19.70 24.06 14.11
N ALA A 102 19.74 23.85 15.43
CA ALA A 102 18.69 23.12 16.15
C ALA A 102 17.34 23.87 16.19
N LEU A 103 17.38 25.21 16.17
CA LEU A 103 16.20 26.08 16.07
C LEU A 103 15.58 26.08 14.65
N ALA A 104 16.28 25.60 13.63
CA ALA A 104 15.75 25.49 12.26
C ALA A 104 14.78 24.31 12.09
N CYS A 105 14.79 23.33 13.00
CA CYS A 105 13.77 22.30 13.08
C CYS A 105 12.60 22.80 13.94
N SER A 106 11.56 23.34 13.30
CA SER A 106 10.33 23.71 14.01
C SER A 106 9.72 22.47 14.68
N PRO A 107 9.57 22.41 16.03
CA PRO A 107 8.98 21.26 16.71
C PRO A 107 7.55 20.99 16.24
N LYS A 108 6.84 22.04 15.77
CA LYS A 108 5.55 21.93 15.10
C LYS A 108 5.65 21.11 13.81
N ARG A 109 6.65 21.37 12.96
CA ARG A 109 6.83 20.62 11.69
C ARG A 109 7.20 19.16 11.95
N VAL A 110 8.04 18.88 12.95
CA VAL A 110 8.38 17.51 13.36
C VAL A 110 7.12 16.76 13.84
N ALA A 111 6.30 17.39 14.70
CA ALA A 111 5.06 16.78 15.17
C ALA A 111 4.05 16.53 14.03
N LEU A 112 3.93 17.47 13.09
CA LEU A 112 3.07 17.31 11.92
C LEU A 112 3.56 16.19 10.99
N ASN A 113 4.87 16.06 10.78
CA ASN A 113 5.44 14.95 10.00
C ASN A 113 5.12 13.59 10.64
N SER A 114 5.32 13.44 11.95
CA SER A 114 4.99 12.18 12.65
C SER A 114 3.50 11.84 12.57
N LEU A 115 2.61 12.83 12.65
CA LEU A 115 1.19 12.64 12.47
C LEU A 115 0.86 12.24 11.02
N ALA A 116 1.46 12.93 10.04
CA ALA A 116 1.30 12.62 8.62
C ALA A 116 1.75 11.19 8.30
N ASP A 117 2.89 10.75 8.83
CA ASP A 117 3.39 9.38 8.69
C ASP A 117 2.40 8.36 9.25
N ALA A 118 1.85 8.61 10.45
CA ALA A 118 0.88 7.71 11.08
C ALA A 118 -0.41 7.57 10.24
N PHE A 119 -0.95 8.67 9.71
CA PHE A 119 -2.13 8.65 8.85
C PHE A 119 -1.87 8.01 7.47
N SER A 120 -0.65 8.22 6.95
CA SER A 120 -0.24 7.72 5.63
C SER A 120 0.14 6.24 5.64
N GLN A 121 0.25 5.61 6.82
CA GLN A 121 0.50 4.16 6.97
C GLN A 121 -0.76 3.28 6.84
N SER A 122 -1.83 3.81 6.26
CA SER A 122 -3.08 3.11 5.91
C SER A 122 -2.95 2.04 4.79
N GLY A 123 -1.76 1.49 4.58
CA GLY A 123 -1.46 0.49 3.53
C GLY A 123 -1.67 -0.94 4.01
N GLU A 124 -0.90 -1.88 3.45
CA GLU A 124 -0.86 -3.26 3.92
C GLU A 124 -0.67 -3.30 5.44
N GLY A 125 -1.59 -3.98 6.15
CA GLY A 125 -1.52 -4.12 7.61
C GLY A 125 -1.88 -2.84 8.40
N GLY A 126 -2.33 -1.76 7.76
CA GLY A 126 -2.91 -0.61 8.44
C GLY A 126 -4.22 -0.96 9.16
N ALA A 127 -4.66 -0.09 10.08
CA ALA A 127 -5.89 -0.32 10.87
C ALA A 127 -7.12 -0.59 9.98
N PHE A 128 -7.32 0.22 8.93
CA PHE A 128 -8.41 0.04 7.98
C PHE A 128 -8.30 -1.26 7.17
N ALA A 129 -7.09 -1.62 6.70
CA ALA A 129 -6.90 -2.80 5.86
C ALA A 129 -7.22 -4.12 6.60
N ARG A 130 -7.06 -4.11 7.93
CA ARG A 130 -7.34 -5.24 8.81
C ARG A 130 -8.79 -5.33 9.27
N ASP A 131 -9.60 -4.32 8.99
CA ASP A 131 -10.98 -4.29 9.40
C ASP A 131 -11.82 -5.30 8.61
N ASN A 132 -12.90 -5.80 9.22
CA ASN A 132 -13.86 -6.69 8.59
C ASN A 132 -15.23 -6.03 8.40
N ASP A 133 -15.40 -4.78 8.81
CA ASP A 133 -16.58 -3.95 8.62
C ASP A 133 -16.30 -2.86 7.56
N PRO A 134 -16.60 -3.11 6.27
CA PRO A 134 -16.43 -2.12 5.22
C PRO A 134 -17.28 -0.86 5.41
N GLU A 135 -18.44 -0.95 6.09
CA GLU A 135 -19.33 0.17 6.34
C GLU A 135 -18.70 1.14 7.34
N LEU A 136 -18.11 0.63 8.43
CA LEU A 136 -17.34 1.44 9.38
C LEU A 136 -16.18 2.14 8.68
N VAL A 137 -15.43 1.42 7.85
CA VAL A 137 -14.31 2.00 7.09
C VAL A 137 -14.79 3.06 6.10
N ARG A 138 -15.87 2.80 5.37
CA ARG A 138 -16.48 3.75 4.42
C ARG A 138 -16.80 5.08 5.11
N ASP A 139 -17.37 5.02 6.30
CA ASP A 139 -17.83 6.21 7.03
C ASP A 139 -16.65 6.95 7.69
N ALA A 140 -15.54 6.27 7.99
CA ALA A 140 -14.34 6.86 8.61
C ALA A 140 -13.33 7.47 7.61
N VAL A 141 -13.12 6.82 6.46
CA VAL A 141 -12.06 7.21 5.49
C VAL A 141 -12.17 8.65 4.99
N PRO A 142 -13.35 9.22 4.68
CA PRO A 142 -13.45 10.61 4.23
C PRO A 142 -12.83 11.62 5.20
N PHE A 143 -13.00 11.42 6.51
CA PHE A 143 -12.39 12.28 7.52
C PHE A 143 -10.86 12.16 7.50
N ALA A 144 -10.33 10.94 7.42
CA ALA A 144 -8.89 10.71 7.33
C ALA A 144 -8.29 11.36 6.06
N LEU A 145 -8.95 11.21 4.91
CA LEU A 145 -8.54 11.85 3.65
C LEU A 145 -8.51 13.38 3.76
N LYS A 146 -9.56 13.99 4.29
CA LYS A 146 -9.61 15.46 4.48
C LYS A 146 -8.59 15.95 5.50
N THR A 147 -8.29 15.15 6.53
CA THR A 147 -7.23 15.46 7.50
C THR A 147 -5.86 15.44 6.83
N MET A 148 -5.59 14.45 5.98
CA MET A 148 -4.34 14.42 5.19
C MET A 148 -4.23 15.61 4.24
N GLU A 149 -5.31 15.99 3.55
CA GLU A 149 -5.34 17.21 2.71
C GLU A 149 -5.04 18.47 3.56
N ALA A 150 -5.61 18.60 4.75
CA ALA A 150 -5.33 19.75 5.62
C ALA A 150 -3.89 19.76 6.15
N LEU A 151 -3.29 18.60 6.42
CA LEU A 151 -1.88 18.50 6.78
C LEU A 151 -0.97 18.86 5.60
N ALA A 152 -1.38 18.51 4.38
CA ALA A 152 -0.64 18.80 3.16
C ALA A 152 -0.49 20.30 2.88
N ASP A 153 -1.40 21.14 3.37
CA ASP A 153 -1.28 22.61 3.30
C ASP A 153 -0.09 23.15 4.12
N SER A 154 0.30 22.43 5.17
CA SER A 154 1.46 22.77 6.03
C SER A 154 2.71 21.95 5.72
N LEU A 155 2.57 20.87 4.96
CA LEU A 155 3.61 19.88 4.63
C LEU A 155 3.68 19.70 3.11
N ASP A 156 4.21 20.71 2.44
CA ASP A 156 4.28 20.82 0.98
C ASP A 156 5.32 19.90 0.32
N ASP A 157 6.29 19.41 1.10
CA ASP A 157 7.40 18.55 0.67
C ASP A 157 7.30 17.09 1.15
N HIS A 158 6.16 16.68 1.72
CA HIS A 158 6.02 15.37 2.38
C HIS A 158 5.60 14.24 1.44
N VAL A 159 6.58 13.52 0.89
CA VAL A 159 6.38 12.42 -0.08
C VAL A 159 5.42 11.33 0.43
N VAL A 160 5.61 10.86 1.66
CA VAL A 160 4.79 9.77 2.25
C VAL A 160 3.32 10.19 2.38
N LEU A 161 3.06 11.49 2.60
CA LEU A 161 1.71 12.04 2.70
C LEU A 161 1.04 12.09 1.33
N ARG A 162 1.79 12.46 0.28
CA ARG A 162 1.32 12.40 -1.11
C ARG A 162 1.00 10.98 -1.55
N LEU A 163 1.85 10.01 -1.22
CA LEU A 163 1.58 8.60 -1.44
C LEU A 163 0.31 8.13 -0.70
N GLY A 164 0.16 8.50 0.58
CA GLY A 164 -0.99 8.17 1.41
C GLY A 164 -2.31 8.69 0.81
N MET A 165 -2.33 9.95 0.36
CA MET A 165 -3.51 10.54 -0.30
C MET A 165 -3.79 9.90 -1.66
N ALA A 166 -2.76 9.68 -2.50
CA ALA A 166 -2.93 9.01 -3.79
C ALA A 166 -3.55 7.62 -3.62
N ARG A 167 -3.01 6.82 -2.69
CA ARG A 167 -3.55 5.51 -2.36
C ARG A 167 -4.97 5.59 -1.79
N GLY A 168 -5.17 6.41 -0.76
CA GLY A 168 -6.44 6.48 -0.03
C GLY A 168 -7.61 6.95 -0.90
N PHE A 169 -7.41 8.00 -1.71
CA PHE A 169 -8.45 8.45 -2.64
C PHE A 169 -8.74 7.42 -3.72
N THR A 170 -7.71 6.72 -4.23
CA THR A 170 -7.90 5.64 -5.22
C THR A 170 -8.75 4.51 -4.64
N GLN A 171 -8.36 4.00 -3.47
CA GLN A 171 -9.04 2.88 -2.82
C GLN A 171 -10.47 3.26 -2.42
N TYR A 172 -10.68 4.45 -1.86
CA TYR A 172 -12.01 4.94 -1.50
C TYR A 172 -12.92 5.08 -2.72
N ALA A 173 -12.42 5.69 -3.80
CA ALA A 173 -13.17 5.87 -5.03
C ALA A 173 -13.54 4.53 -5.66
N TYR A 174 -12.63 3.56 -5.67
CA TYR A 174 -12.90 2.23 -6.18
C TYR A 174 -13.94 1.48 -5.32
N ALA A 175 -13.64 1.28 -4.04
CA ALA A 175 -14.42 0.40 -3.16
C ALA A 175 -15.81 0.96 -2.78
N PHE A 176 -15.92 2.28 -2.62
CA PHE A 176 -17.10 2.90 -2.01
C PHE A 176 -17.85 3.88 -2.91
N VAL A 177 -17.38 4.07 -4.16
CA VAL A 177 -18.05 4.94 -5.14
C VAL A 177 -18.29 4.20 -6.45
N GLN A 178 -17.23 3.71 -7.10
CA GLN A 178 -17.32 2.99 -8.36
C GLN A 178 -17.97 1.61 -8.19
N GLN A 179 -17.47 0.78 -7.28
CA GLN A 179 -17.96 -0.59 -7.12
C GLN A 179 -19.47 -0.62 -6.80
N PRO A 180 -20.01 0.15 -5.84
CA PRO A 180 -21.45 0.23 -5.64
C PRO A 180 -22.24 0.66 -6.89
N ALA A 181 -21.69 1.56 -7.71
CA ALA A 181 -22.30 2.00 -8.96
C ALA A 181 -22.36 0.89 -10.02
N GLU A 182 -21.38 -0.01 -10.03
CA GLU A 182 -21.34 -1.18 -10.92
C GLU A 182 -22.24 -2.33 -10.44
N LEU A 183 -22.43 -2.48 -9.12
CA LEU A 183 -23.15 -3.60 -8.51
C LEU A 183 -24.65 -3.33 -8.30
N GLY A 184 -25.33 -2.80 -9.32
CA GLY A 184 -26.80 -2.78 -9.36
C GLY A 184 -27.47 -1.44 -9.04
N MET A 185 -26.74 -0.32 -9.07
CA MET A 185 -27.39 1.00 -9.06
C MET A 185 -28.21 1.24 -10.33
N PRO A 186 -29.32 2.00 -10.25
CA PRO A 186 -30.03 2.45 -11.43
C PRO A 186 -29.09 3.20 -12.40
N PRO A 187 -29.21 3.02 -13.74
CA PRO A 187 -28.22 3.55 -14.69
C PRO A 187 -27.92 5.05 -14.56
N GLN A 188 -28.93 5.87 -14.25
CA GLN A 188 -28.74 7.32 -14.07
C GLN A 188 -27.97 7.66 -12.79
N GLU A 189 -28.17 6.90 -11.72
CA GLU A 189 -27.44 7.06 -10.45
C GLU A 189 -26.02 6.52 -10.58
N ALA A 190 -25.87 5.35 -11.20
CA ALA A 190 -24.57 4.76 -11.53
C ALA A 190 -23.71 5.73 -12.35
N GLN A 191 -24.29 6.39 -13.37
CA GLN A 191 -23.57 7.39 -14.17
C GLN A 191 -23.10 8.59 -13.34
N LYS A 192 -23.92 9.06 -12.39
CA LYS A 192 -23.54 10.17 -11.49
C LYS A 192 -22.41 9.76 -10.54
N GLU A 193 -22.49 8.57 -9.95
CA GLU A 193 -21.45 8.06 -9.06
C GLU A 193 -20.17 7.74 -9.82
N MET A 194 -20.24 7.23 -11.06
CA MET A 194 -19.07 7.05 -11.90
C MET A 194 -18.36 8.38 -12.22
N ALA A 195 -19.13 9.42 -12.54
CA ALA A 195 -18.57 10.76 -12.74
C ALA A 195 -17.93 11.30 -11.44
N ARG A 196 -18.47 10.93 -10.27
CA ARG A 196 -17.90 11.27 -8.95
C ARG A 196 -16.62 10.48 -8.66
N ALA A 197 -16.60 9.17 -8.88
CA ALA A 197 -15.42 8.33 -8.77
C ALA A 197 -14.28 8.85 -9.64
N ARG A 198 -14.58 9.22 -10.89
CA ARG A 198 -13.61 9.84 -11.82
C ARG A 198 -12.93 11.07 -11.24
N ARG A 199 -13.67 11.98 -10.59
CA ARG A 199 -13.08 13.17 -9.94
C ARG A 199 -12.14 12.79 -8.80
N PHE A 200 -12.47 11.77 -8.03
CA PHE A 200 -11.57 11.27 -6.97
C PHE A 200 -10.32 10.62 -7.55
N PHE A 201 -10.43 9.83 -8.62
CA PHE A 201 -9.27 9.25 -9.29
C PHE A 201 -8.35 10.32 -9.88
N LEU A 202 -8.88 11.35 -10.54
CA LEU A 202 -8.07 12.47 -11.05
C LEU A 202 -7.36 13.23 -9.93
N ARG A 203 -8.01 13.39 -8.78
CA ARG A 203 -7.39 13.96 -7.57
C ARG A 203 -6.28 13.05 -7.02
N ALA A 204 -6.53 11.76 -6.91
CA ALA A 204 -5.52 10.78 -6.47
C ALA A 204 -4.29 10.78 -7.38
N ARG A 205 -4.50 10.82 -8.70
CA ARG A 205 -3.43 10.96 -9.70
C ARG A 205 -2.58 12.20 -9.45
N GLN A 206 -3.20 13.35 -9.15
CA GLN A 206 -2.46 14.58 -8.85
C GLN A 206 -1.54 14.40 -7.63
N TYR A 207 -2.03 13.80 -6.55
CA TYR A 207 -1.18 13.50 -5.40
C TYR A 207 -0.05 12.52 -5.73
N GLY A 208 -0.30 11.51 -6.56
CA GLY A 208 0.73 10.59 -7.03
C GLY A 208 1.84 11.29 -7.82
N LEU A 209 1.45 12.16 -8.77
CA LEU A 209 2.38 12.99 -9.54
C LEU A 209 3.17 13.96 -8.66
N GLU A 210 2.54 14.59 -7.68
CA GLU A 210 3.23 15.43 -6.70
C GLU A 210 4.25 14.63 -5.89
N GLY A 211 3.89 13.41 -5.46
CA GLY A 211 4.81 12.51 -4.77
C GLY A 211 6.03 12.12 -5.62
N LEU A 212 5.82 11.78 -6.90
CA LEU A 212 6.90 11.49 -7.85
C LEU A 212 7.82 12.70 -8.08
N ARG A 213 7.23 13.90 -8.19
CA ARG A 213 7.97 15.16 -8.31
C ARG A 213 8.85 15.40 -7.08
N LEU A 214 8.29 15.24 -5.89
CA LEU A 214 9.03 15.44 -4.64
C LEU A 214 10.14 14.40 -4.44
N ALA A 215 9.88 13.13 -4.77
CA ALA A 215 10.84 12.05 -4.55
C ALA A 215 12.01 12.07 -5.56
N ARG A 216 11.72 12.31 -6.85
CA ARG A 216 12.69 12.12 -7.95
C ARG A 216 12.76 13.26 -8.95
N GLY A 217 12.04 14.35 -8.73
CA GLY A 217 11.93 15.43 -9.72
C GLY A 217 11.27 14.96 -11.01
N LEU A 218 10.34 14.00 -10.91
CA LEU A 218 9.51 13.52 -12.01
C LEU A 218 8.16 14.24 -11.95
N GLY A 219 8.06 15.39 -12.60
CA GLY A 219 6.80 16.12 -12.73
C GLY A 219 5.87 15.52 -13.77
N GLU A 220 4.69 16.12 -13.94
CA GLU A 220 3.72 15.65 -14.92
C GLU A 220 4.27 15.67 -16.35
N GLU A 221 5.11 16.66 -16.69
CA GLU A 221 5.72 16.77 -18.01
C GLU A 221 6.66 15.59 -18.30
N GLU A 222 7.59 15.26 -17.38
CA GLU A 222 8.49 14.12 -17.53
C GLU A 222 7.72 12.81 -17.61
N VAL A 223 6.69 12.64 -16.77
CA VAL A 223 5.84 11.45 -16.77
C VAL A 223 5.10 11.31 -18.11
N ARG A 224 4.52 12.40 -18.64
CA ARG A 224 3.85 12.40 -19.95
C ARG A 224 4.82 12.14 -21.11
N LYS A 225 6.06 12.61 -21.01
CA LYS A 225 7.15 12.26 -21.95
C LYS A 225 7.66 10.83 -21.78
N ARG A 226 7.24 10.13 -20.73
CA ARG A 226 7.65 8.76 -20.35
C ARG A 226 9.13 8.67 -19.93
N GLU A 227 9.67 9.77 -19.42
CA GLU A 227 11.05 9.90 -18.94
C GLU A 227 11.21 9.39 -17.50
N LEU A 228 10.85 8.14 -17.26
CA LEU A 228 10.75 7.55 -15.91
C LEU A 228 12.08 6.98 -15.37
N GLY A 229 13.19 7.24 -16.05
CA GLY A 229 14.52 6.67 -15.73
C GLY A 229 15.04 7.02 -14.34
N LYS A 230 14.56 8.14 -13.75
CA LYS A 230 14.93 8.56 -12.39
C LYS A 230 14.22 7.75 -11.29
N ALA A 231 13.09 7.10 -11.58
CA ALA A 231 12.38 6.30 -10.58
C ALA A 231 13.20 5.06 -10.22
N GLN A 232 13.33 4.73 -8.94
CA GLN A 232 14.02 3.54 -8.46
C GLN A 232 13.03 2.61 -7.76
N LYS A 233 13.52 1.50 -7.22
CA LYS A 233 12.69 0.48 -6.58
C LYS A 233 11.82 1.06 -5.47
N GLU A 234 12.34 2.05 -4.74
CA GLU A 234 11.66 2.75 -3.64
C GLU A 234 10.43 3.55 -4.12
N GLU A 235 10.37 3.93 -5.40
CA GLU A 235 9.25 4.65 -6.00
C GLU A 235 8.20 3.76 -6.65
N VAL A 236 8.36 2.44 -6.64
CA VAL A 236 7.33 1.51 -7.15
C VAL A 236 5.94 1.77 -6.53
N PRO A 237 5.80 2.04 -5.21
CA PRO A 237 4.51 2.45 -4.65
C PRO A 237 3.94 3.72 -5.27
N LEU A 238 4.78 4.74 -5.50
CA LEU A 238 4.35 5.99 -6.13
C LEU A 238 3.96 5.79 -7.59
N LEU A 239 4.71 5.00 -8.35
CA LEU A 239 4.36 4.63 -9.72
C LEU A 239 3.00 3.94 -9.76
N TYR A 240 2.80 2.92 -8.91
CA TYR A 240 1.55 2.17 -8.84
C TYR A 240 0.36 3.05 -8.45
N TRP A 241 0.49 3.82 -7.36
CA TRP A 241 -0.59 4.68 -6.88
C TRP A 241 -0.76 5.97 -7.70
N THR A 242 0.06 6.19 -8.73
CA THR A 242 -0.17 7.21 -9.76
C THR A 242 -0.85 6.61 -11.00
N LEU A 243 -0.38 5.45 -11.48
CA LEU A 243 -0.90 4.79 -12.67
C LEU A 243 -2.31 4.22 -12.46
N ALA A 244 -2.58 3.65 -11.28
CA ALA A 244 -3.85 2.99 -10.99
C ALA A 244 -5.05 3.96 -11.03
N PRO A 245 -5.05 5.10 -10.31
CA PRO A 245 -6.13 6.07 -10.45
C PRO A 245 -6.18 6.71 -11.84
N TRP A 246 -5.05 6.88 -12.52
CA TRP A 246 -5.07 7.43 -13.88
C TRP A 246 -5.81 6.49 -14.83
N ALA A 247 -5.53 5.19 -14.78
CA ALA A 247 -6.24 4.18 -15.55
C ALA A 247 -7.72 4.09 -15.18
N ALA A 248 -8.05 4.13 -13.89
CA ALA A 248 -9.43 4.11 -13.42
C ALA A 248 -10.22 5.35 -13.89
N ALA A 249 -9.59 6.52 -13.93
CA ALA A 249 -10.19 7.74 -14.47
C ALA A 249 -10.48 7.65 -15.99
N ILE A 250 -9.63 6.95 -16.75
CA ILE A 250 -9.85 6.64 -18.16
C ILE A 250 -11.03 5.67 -18.31
N ALA A 251 -11.04 4.58 -17.54
CA ALA A 251 -12.08 3.56 -17.58
C ALA A 251 -13.47 4.13 -17.20
N ALA A 252 -13.51 5.10 -16.27
CA ALA A 252 -14.75 5.72 -15.82
C ALA A 252 -15.45 6.60 -16.87
N ASP A 253 -14.73 7.12 -17.87
CA ASP A 253 -15.34 7.79 -19.03
C ASP A 253 -14.51 7.62 -20.30
N LYS A 254 -14.82 6.57 -21.06
CA LYS A 254 -14.14 6.24 -22.32
C LYS A 254 -14.42 7.24 -23.47
N ARG A 255 -15.32 8.22 -23.27
CA ARG A 255 -15.64 9.24 -24.28
C ARG A 255 -14.71 10.45 -24.19
N ASP A 256 -13.97 10.61 -23.10
CA ASP A 256 -12.93 11.63 -22.98
C ASP A 256 -11.68 11.17 -23.75
N LEU A 257 -11.68 11.43 -25.07
CA LEU A 257 -10.60 11.03 -25.96
C LEU A 257 -9.24 11.65 -25.59
N ALA A 258 -9.25 12.82 -24.94
CA ALA A 258 -8.02 13.44 -24.46
C ALA A 258 -7.40 12.62 -23.33
N LEU A 259 -8.21 12.17 -22.36
CA LEU A 259 -7.73 11.31 -21.28
C LEU A 259 -7.39 9.89 -21.78
N VAL A 260 -8.14 9.35 -22.74
CA VAL A 260 -7.80 8.07 -23.40
C VAL A 260 -6.42 8.14 -24.09
N GLY A 261 -6.03 9.31 -24.60
CA GLY A 261 -4.68 9.55 -25.14
C GLY A 261 -3.54 9.32 -24.13
N ASP A 262 -3.85 9.27 -22.82
CA ASP A 262 -2.87 9.03 -21.76
C ASP A 262 -2.61 7.52 -21.48
N VAL A 263 -3.31 6.59 -22.14
CA VAL A 263 -3.08 5.14 -21.96
C VAL A 263 -1.59 4.76 -22.11
N PRO A 264 -0.83 5.25 -23.11
CA PRO A 264 0.60 4.95 -23.21
C PRO A 264 1.45 5.50 -22.06
N VAL A 265 0.99 6.52 -21.35
CA VAL A 265 1.66 7.07 -20.16
C VAL A 265 1.48 6.10 -18.97
N VAL A 266 0.27 5.58 -18.79
CA VAL A 266 -0.02 4.54 -17.79
C VAL A 266 0.79 3.27 -18.07
N ALA A 267 0.85 2.83 -19.33
CA ALA A 267 1.63 1.67 -19.74
C ALA A 267 3.12 1.85 -19.40
N ALA A 268 3.71 3.00 -19.71
CA ALA A 268 5.11 3.28 -19.38
C ALA A 268 5.40 3.23 -17.87
N MET A 269 4.48 3.74 -17.04
CA MET A 269 4.62 3.64 -15.58
C MET A 269 4.54 2.20 -15.09
N LEU A 270 3.62 1.40 -15.65
CA LEU A 270 3.47 -0.02 -15.32
C LEU A 270 4.72 -0.82 -15.72
N ASP A 271 5.24 -0.60 -16.93
CA ASP A 271 6.45 -1.25 -17.42
C ASP A 271 7.67 -0.86 -16.59
N ARG A 272 7.77 0.41 -16.17
CA ARG A 272 8.81 0.86 -15.24
C ARG A 272 8.68 0.19 -13.89
N ALA A 273 7.47 0.07 -13.35
CA ALA A 273 7.23 -0.61 -12.08
C ALA A 273 7.62 -2.09 -12.13
N PHE A 274 7.26 -2.81 -13.20
CA PHE A 274 7.68 -4.20 -13.43
C PHE A 274 9.19 -4.37 -13.49
N ALA A 275 9.88 -3.47 -14.20
CA ALA A 275 11.34 -3.50 -14.32
C ALA A 275 12.06 -3.26 -12.98
N LEU A 276 11.39 -2.64 -12.01
CA LEU A 276 11.96 -2.30 -10.70
C LEU A 276 11.60 -3.32 -9.62
N ASP A 277 10.34 -3.77 -9.57
CA ASP A 277 9.88 -4.78 -8.63
C ASP A 277 8.56 -5.43 -9.08
N GLU A 278 8.65 -6.52 -9.85
CA GLU A 278 7.47 -7.30 -10.26
C GLU A 278 6.66 -7.88 -9.09
N SER A 279 7.27 -8.04 -7.91
CA SER A 279 6.67 -8.68 -6.74
C SER A 279 5.84 -7.73 -5.88
N TYR A 280 5.84 -6.44 -6.22
CA TYR A 280 5.22 -5.37 -5.43
C TYR A 280 3.78 -5.68 -4.99
N ASP A 281 3.51 -5.41 -3.71
CA ASP A 281 2.23 -5.65 -3.01
C ASP A 281 1.60 -7.01 -3.35
N LYS A 282 2.42 -8.06 -3.25
CA LYS A 282 2.02 -9.45 -3.48
C LYS A 282 1.42 -9.66 -4.89
N GLY A 283 2.01 -9.02 -5.89
CA GLY A 283 1.62 -9.17 -7.30
C GLY A 283 0.56 -8.18 -7.79
N ALA A 284 0.40 -7.03 -7.12
CA ALA A 284 -0.57 -6.00 -7.53
C ALA A 284 -0.33 -5.48 -8.96
N LEU A 285 0.93 -5.46 -9.43
CA LEU A 285 1.25 -5.09 -10.81
C LEU A 285 0.70 -6.11 -11.82
N HIS A 286 0.84 -7.40 -11.53
CA HIS A 286 0.28 -8.46 -12.36
C HIS A 286 -1.25 -8.43 -12.34
N GLU A 287 -1.87 -8.26 -11.18
CA GLU A 287 -3.33 -8.13 -11.06
C GLU A 287 -3.86 -6.95 -11.89
N PHE A 288 -3.19 -5.80 -11.83
CA PHE A 288 -3.54 -4.64 -12.65
C PHE A 288 -3.37 -4.91 -14.16
N ALA A 289 -2.28 -5.59 -14.56
CA ALA A 289 -2.02 -5.90 -15.96
C ALA A 289 -3.09 -6.81 -16.60
N ILE A 290 -3.74 -7.69 -15.82
CA ILE A 290 -4.84 -8.54 -16.31
C ILE A 290 -5.95 -7.69 -16.96
N THR A 291 -6.30 -6.56 -16.35
CA THR A 291 -7.40 -5.70 -16.80
C THR A 291 -6.93 -4.58 -17.73
N PHE A 292 -5.69 -4.12 -17.56
CA PHE A 292 -5.16 -2.97 -18.30
C PHE A 292 -4.54 -3.33 -19.65
N ASP A 293 -3.84 -4.48 -19.77
CA ASP A 293 -3.12 -4.82 -21.00
C ASP A 293 -3.99 -4.85 -22.28
N PRO A 294 -5.27 -5.29 -22.27
CA PRO A 294 -6.14 -5.17 -23.44
C PRO A 294 -6.35 -3.74 -23.94
N ALA A 295 -6.21 -2.73 -23.07
CA ALA A 295 -6.40 -1.34 -23.43
C ALA A 295 -5.17 -0.72 -24.13
N ARG A 296 -4.01 -1.39 -24.08
CA ARG A 296 -2.79 -0.90 -24.73
C ARG A 296 -2.94 -0.95 -26.27
N PRO A 297 -2.27 -0.06 -27.03
CA PRO A 297 -2.33 -0.08 -28.50
C PRO A 297 -1.93 -1.41 -29.14
N GLU A 298 -0.95 -2.09 -28.55
CA GLU A 298 -0.50 -3.44 -28.96
C GLU A 298 -1.46 -4.56 -28.53
N GLY A 299 -2.43 -4.27 -27.66
CA GLY A 299 -3.35 -5.23 -27.08
C GLY A 299 -2.68 -6.25 -26.15
N THR A 300 -3.37 -7.37 -25.95
CA THR A 300 -2.88 -8.50 -25.16
C THR A 300 -3.38 -9.82 -25.72
N THR A 301 -2.88 -10.94 -25.19
CA THR A 301 -3.39 -12.27 -25.49
C THR A 301 -3.90 -12.95 -24.23
N SER A 302 -4.79 -13.93 -24.40
CA SER A 302 -5.30 -14.73 -23.28
C SER A 302 -4.18 -15.44 -22.52
N GLU A 303 -3.13 -15.89 -23.22
CA GLU A 303 -1.94 -16.51 -22.60
C GLU A 303 -1.18 -15.51 -21.73
N LYS A 304 -1.02 -14.26 -22.20
CA LYS A 304 -0.35 -13.21 -21.42
C LYS A 304 -1.15 -12.84 -20.18
N GLN A 305 -2.47 -12.65 -20.30
CA GLN A 305 -3.34 -12.39 -19.15
C GLN A 305 -3.33 -13.57 -18.16
N LYS A 306 -3.32 -14.82 -18.66
CA LYS A 306 -3.18 -16.01 -17.81
C LYS A 306 -1.82 -16.04 -17.09
N ALA A 307 -0.73 -15.66 -17.76
CA ALA A 307 0.59 -15.60 -17.12
C ALA A 307 0.62 -14.55 -15.99
N HIS A 308 -0.01 -13.39 -16.18
CA HIS A 308 -0.18 -12.41 -15.10
C HIS A 308 -1.01 -12.98 -13.94
N PHE A 309 -2.12 -13.66 -14.24
CA PHE A 309 -2.96 -14.32 -13.23
C PHE A 309 -2.19 -15.36 -12.40
N ASP A 310 -1.50 -16.29 -13.07
CA ASP A 310 -0.73 -17.34 -12.41
C ASP A 310 0.37 -16.73 -11.52
N ARG A 311 1.07 -15.69 -12.02
CA ARG A 311 2.13 -15.01 -11.26
C ARG A 311 1.59 -14.23 -10.06
N ALA A 312 0.46 -13.54 -10.20
CA ALA A 312 -0.22 -12.87 -9.09
C ALA A 312 -0.71 -13.87 -8.02
N ARG A 313 -1.25 -15.02 -8.41
CA ARG A 313 -1.61 -16.10 -7.47
C ARG A 313 -0.39 -16.64 -6.71
N GLN A 314 0.74 -16.79 -7.40
CA GLN A 314 1.98 -17.23 -6.77
C GLN A 314 2.50 -16.21 -5.76
N LEU A 315 2.58 -14.92 -6.14
CA LEU A 315 3.08 -13.84 -5.29
C LEU A 315 2.16 -13.54 -4.10
N SER A 316 0.85 -13.76 -4.27
CA SER A 316 -0.12 -13.57 -3.20
C SER A 316 -0.19 -14.72 -2.21
N GLU A 317 0.40 -15.88 -2.49
CA GLU A 317 0.43 -17.03 -1.58
C GLU A 317 -0.99 -17.42 -1.04
N GLY A 318 -2.03 -17.12 -1.83
CA GLY A 318 -3.42 -17.33 -1.44
C GLY A 318 -3.90 -16.45 -0.27
N VAL A 319 -3.31 -15.27 -0.06
CA VAL A 319 -3.81 -14.29 0.94
C VAL A 319 -4.63 -13.15 0.34
N LYS A 320 -4.50 -12.88 -0.97
CA LYS A 320 -5.30 -11.90 -1.72
C LYS A 320 -6.15 -12.64 -2.74
N ILE A 321 -7.48 -12.47 -2.67
CA ILE A 321 -8.43 -13.14 -3.58
C ILE A 321 -8.97 -12.24 -4.69
N SER A 322 -8.66 -10.94 -4.66
CA SER A 322 -9.12 -9.98 -5.67
C SER A 322 -8.67 -10.37 -7.09
N VAL A 323 -7.51 -11.00 -7.24
CA VAL A 323 -7.01 -11.54 -8.51
C VAL A 323 -7.94 -12.61 -9.13
N LEU A 324 -8.63 -13.41 -8.31
CA LEU A 324 -9.58 -14.41 -8.78
C LEU A 324 -10.77 -13.74 -9.47
N VAL A 325 -11.28 -12.68 -8.83
CA VAL A 325 -12.41 -11.89 -9.33
C VAL A 325 -12.00 -11.13 -10.59
N ALA A 326 -10.84 -10.46 -10.57
CA ALA A 326 -10.33 -9.71 -11.70
C ALA A 326 -10.15 -10.57 -12.95
N TYR A 327 -9.60 -11.79 -12.81
CA TYR A 327 -9.41 -12.70 -13.94
C TYR A 327 -10.73 -13.29 -14.45
N ALA A 328 -11.65 -13.64 -13.54
CA ALA A 328 -12.98 -14.09 -13.93
C ALA A 328 -13.70 -13.03 -14.78
N GLU A 329 -13.76 -11.78 -14.33
CA GLU A 329 -14.42 -10.69 -15.04
C GLU A 329 -13.72 -10.28 -16.35
N ALA A 330 -12.38 -10.13 -16.33
CA ALA A 330 -11.67 -9.55 -17.46
C ALA A 330 -11.31 -10.57 -18.54
N VAL A 331 -11.33 -11.87 -18.23
CA VAL A 331 -10.88 -12.92 -19.16
C VAL A 331 -11.96 -13.97 -19.38
N LEU A 332 -12.44 -14.62 -18.31
CA LEU A 332 -13.34 -15.77 -18.45
C LEU A 332 -14.75 -15.40 -18.91
N GLY A 333 -15.29 -14.27 -18.40
CA GLY A 333 -16.57 -13.73 -18.87
C GLY A 333 -16.55 -13.40 -20.37
N PRO A 334 -15.63 -12.54 -20.84
CA PRO A 334 -15.48 -12.23 -22.27
C PRO A 334 -15.19 -13.47 -23.14
N ALA A 335 -14.45 -14.46 -22.63
CA ALA A 335 -14.20 -15.73 -23.32
C ALA A 335 -15.39 -16.70 -23.31
N GLN A 336 -16.50 -16.34 -22.65
CA GLN A 336 -17.68 -17.18 -22.46
C GLN A 336 -17.38 -18.54 -21.78
N ASP A 337 -16.32 -18.59 -20.96
CA ASP A 337 -16.00 -19.76 -20.13
C ASP A 337 -16.74 -19.70 -18.79
N LYS A 338 -18.03 -20.06 -18.84
CA LYS A 338 -18.91 -20.06 -17.66
C LYS A 338 -18.38 -20.96 -16.54
N LYS A 339 -17.85 -22.14 -16.89
CA LYS A 339 -17.37 -23.11 -15.90
C LYS A 339 -16.16 -22.57 -15.15
N GLY A 340 -15.19 -21.99 -15.87
CA GLY A 340 -14.03 -21.36 -15.26
C GLY A 340 -14.41 -20.15 -14.41
N TYR A 341 -15.32 -19.31 -14.93
CA TYR A 341 -15.83 -18.13 -14.24
C TYR A 341 -16.46 -18.48 -12.89
N GLU A 342 -17.42 -19.41 -12.89
CA GLU A 342 -18.08 -19.89 -11.67
C GLU A 342 -17.08 -20.48 -10.67
N ALA A 343 -16.12 -21.28 -11.14
CA ALA A 343 -15.15 -21.93 -10.27
C ALA A 343 -14.31 -20.92 -9.50
N LEU A 344 -13.78 -19.89 -10.17
CA LEU A 344 -12.97 -18.85 -9.53
C LEU A 344 -13.78 -17.95 -8.60
N LEU A 345 -15.00 -17.58 -8.99
CA LEU A 345 -15.84 -16.75 -8.14
C LEU A 345 -16.34 -17.50 -6.90
N LYS A 346 -16.68 -18.79 -7.03
CA LYS A 346 -17.01 -19.66 -5.88
C LYS A 346 -15.80 -19.84 -4.95
N GLU A 347 -14.59 -19.99 -5.51
CA GLU A 347 -13.34 -20.00 -4.72
C GLU A 347 -13.18 -18.70 -3.93
N ALA A 348 -13.37 -17.54 -4.57
CA ALA A 348 -13.29 -16.24 -3.91
C ALA A 348 -14.37 -16.09 -2.82
N ALA A 349 -15.63 -16.42 -3.13
CA ALA A 349 -16.76 -16.29 -2.21
C ALA A 349 -16.66 -17.21 -0.98
N ALA A 350 -15.97 -18.35 -1.09
CA ALA A 350 -15.79 -19.31 0.00
C ALA A 350 -14.53 -19.06 0.86
N PHE A 351 -13.72 -18.05 0.53
CA PHE A 351 -12.48 -17.76 1.24
C PHE A 351 -12.72 -17.37 2.72
N ASP A 352 -11.91 -17.91 3.63
CA ASP A 352 -11.94 -17.47 5.03
C ASP A 352 -11.13 -16.16 5.20
N VAL A 353 -11.83 -15.03 5.35
CA VAL A 353 -11.22 -13.70 5.59
C VAL A 353 -10.72 -13.51 7.02
N GLU A 354 -11.14 -14.37 7.96
CA GLU A 354 -10.74 -14.27 9.36
C GLU A 354 -9.46 -15.04 9.68
N GLN A 355 -9.01 -15.90 8.78
CA GLN A 355 -7.75 -16.62 8.96
C GLN A 355 -6.56 -15.66 9.18
N PRO A 356 -5.62 -15.98 10.10
CA PRO A 356 -4.56 -15.05 10.50
C PRO A 356 -3.69 -14.51 9.34
N LYS A 357 -3.41 -15.34 8.33
CA LYS A 357 -2.60 -14.95 7.17
C LYS A 357 -3.26 -13.91 6.27
N ALA A 358 -4.59 -13.79 6.30
CA ALA A 358 -5.35 -12.83 5.50
C ALA A 358 -5.53 -11.48 6.21
N ARG A 359 -5.15 -11.38 7.51
CA ARG A 359 -5.44 -10.22 8.36
C ARG A 359 -5.03 -8.89 7.72
N ASN A 360 -3.86 -8.80 7.09
CA ASN A 360 -3.38 -7.55 6.50
C ASN A 360 -4.13 -7.10 5.23
N TYR A 361 -4.94 -7.99 4.64
CA TYR A 361 -5.72 -7.77 3.42
C TYR A 361 -7.22 -8.02 3.64
N ARG A 362 -7.66 -8.09 4.89
CA ARG A 362 -9.00 -8.53 5.26
C ARG A 362 -10.09 -7.70 4.58
N LEU A 363 -10.00 -6.37 4.69
CA LEU A 363 -10.97 -5.48 4.06
C LEU A 363 -11.06 -5.68 2.55
N ALA A 364 -9.90 -5.77 1.88
CA ALA A 364 -9.83 -5.99 0.43
C ALA A 364 -10.46 -7.34 0.04
N ASN A 365 -10.21 -8.39 0.84
CA ASN A 365 -10.81 -9.70 0.61
C ASN A 365 -12.32 -9.68 0.86
N VAL A 366 -12.83 -9.02 1.92
CA VAL A 366 -14.28 -8.86 2.16
C VAL A 366 -14.95 -8.15 0.98
N LEU A 367 -14.35 -7.09 0.45
CA LEU A 367 -14.87 -6.38 -0.72
C LEU A 367 -14.84 -7.24 -1.99
N ALA A 368 -13.79 -8.03 -2.20
CA ALA A 368 -13.68 -8.97 -3.30
C ALA A 368 -14.73 -10.10 -3.19
N GLN A 369 -15.02 -10.60 -1.97
CA GLN A 369 -16.09 -11.57 -1.74
C GLN A 369 -17.46 -11.01 -2.10
N ARG A 370 -17.76 -9.79 -1.65
CA ARG A 370 -19.02 -9.11 -2.01
C ARG A 370 -19.18 -8.98 -3.51
N ARG A 371 -18.10 -8.61 -4.22
CA ARG A 371 -18.10 -8.56 -5.69
C ARG A 371 -18.32 -9.94 -6.31
N ALA A 372 -17.60 -10.96 -5.87
CA ALA A 372 -17.75 -12.33 -6.37
C ALA A 372 -19.18 -12.88 -6.19
N GLN A 373 -19.78 -12.65 -5.01
CA GLN A 373 -21.16 -13.04 -4.72
C GLN A 373 -22.16 -12.32 -5.62
N TYR A 374 -21.98 -11.01 -5.83
CA TYR A 374 -22.82 -10.26 -6.75
C TYR A 374 -22.74 -10.82 -8.18
N LEU A 375 -21.52 -11.04 -8.68
CA LEU A 375 -21.29 -11.55 -10.03
C LEU A 375 -21.88 -12.96 -10.23
N LEU A 376 -21.75 -13.86 -9.26
CA LEU A 376 -22.40 -15.19 -9.28
C LEU A 376 -23.93 -15.09 -9.33
N SER A 377 -24.52 -14.06 -8.72
CA SER A 377 -25.98 -13.85 -8.74
C SER A 377 -26.50 -13.13 -9.99
N HIS A 378 -25.61 -12.64 -10.86
CA HIS A 378 -25.93 -11.90 -12.09
C HIS A 378 -25.21 -12.51 -13.30
N GLU A 379 -25.01 -13.83 -13.31
CA GLU A 379 -24.30 -14.51 -14.40
C GLU A 379 -25.05 -14.41 -15.74
N GLU A 380 -26.39 -14.29 -15.70
CA GLU A 380 -27.21 -14.06 -16.89
C GLU A 380 -26.86 -12.76 -17.64
N ASP A 381 -26.27 -11.77 -16.97
CA ASP A 381 -25.84 -10.51 -17.60
C ASP A 381 -24.53 -10.72 -18.41
N VAL A 382 -23.79 -11.79 -18.12
CA VAL A 382 -22.46 -12.08 -18.70
C VAL A 382 -22.53 -13.19 -19.76
N PHE A 383 -23.32 -14.22 -19.51
CA PHE A 383 -23.43 -15.39 -20.38
C PHE A 383 -24.80 -15.42 -21.04
N SER A 384 -24.81 -15.28 -22.37
CA SER A 384 -26.02 -15.51 -23.15
C SER A 384 -26.26 -17.02 -23.23
N ASN A 385 -27.46 -17.47 -22.86
CA ASN A 385 -27.88 -18.88 -22.96
C ASN A 385 -27.86 -19.43 -24.39
#